data_AF-A0A536Q5X4-F1
#
_entry.id   AF-A0A536Q5X4-F1
#
_cell.length_a   1.000
_cell.length_b   1.000
_cell.length_c   1.000
_cell.angle_alpha   90.00
_cell.angle_beta   90.00
_cell.angle_gamma   90.00
#
_symmetry.space_group_name_H-M   'P 1'
#
loop_
_entity.id
_entity.type
_entity.pdbx_description
1 polymer ?
#
loop_
_entity_poly.entity_id
_entity_poly.type
_entity_poly.pdbx_seq_one_letter_code
_entity_poly.pdbx_strand_id
1 'polypeptide(L)'
;MPMVTGHLARLQTGLDFVNTLDLWPVPHDHLDSPTAALDWLVEHDLMHREARLHLVAQYSASPASGTETLARLRRVRQAMRGVLEAAAARQAPKAADLDEINRALRTHYIYELVPATDGVSLDHRHQGDPVDGAIARLSESIARELIQGDTGRLRICENPQCRWVFKDTSRTGKRK
;
A
#
# COMPACT_ATOMS: atom_id res chain seq x y z
N MET A 1 0.96 -11.56 -24.21
CA MET A 1 2.42 -11.57 -23.94
C MET A 1 2.58 -11.33 -22.45
N PRO A 2 3.26 -12.18 -21.67
CA PRO A 2 3.49 -11.88 -20.28
C PRO A 2 4.49 -10.72 -20.23
N MET A 3 3.99 -9.51 -20.04
CA MET A 3 4.83 -8.43 -19.55
C MET A 3 5.27 -8.88 -18.16
N VAL A 4 6.56 -9.15 -17.98
CA VAL A 4 7.14 -9.24 -16.65
C VAL A 4 6.89 -7.86 -16.04
N THR A 5 5.85 -7.80 -15.23
CA THR A 5 5.35 -6.55 -14.68
C THR A 5 6.37 -6.20 -13.61
N GLY A 6 7.17 -5.15 -13.86
CA GLY A 6 7.93 -4.49 -12.79
C GLY A 6 7.05 -4.39 -11.55
N HIS A 7 7.60 -4.70 -10.39
CA HIS A 7 6.91 -5.28 -9.24
C HIS A 7 5.60 -4.60 -8.82
N LEU A 8 4.45 -4.97 -9.40
CA LEU A 8 3.15 -4.57 -8.86
C LEU A 8 3.00 -5.11 -7.44
N ALA A 9 2.56 -4.28 -6.51
CA ALA A 9 2.27 -4.76 -5.17
C ALA A 9 1.10 -5.75 -5.22
N ARG A 10 1.24 -6.86 -4.49
CA ARG A 10 0.15 -7.84 -4.35
C ARG A 10 -0.96 -7.22 -3.50
N LEU A 11 -2.20 -7.66 -3.71
CA LEU A 11 -3.32 -7.25 -2.84
C LEU A 11 -3.00 -7.49 -1.36
N GLN A 12 -2.39 -8.63 -1.04
CA GLN A 12 -2.04 -8.96 0.34
C GLN A 12 -1.18 -7.87 0.98
N THR A 13 -0.18 -7.35 0.26
CA THR A 13 0.67 -6.24 0.73
C THR A 13 -0.14 -4.97 1.00
N GLY A 14 -1.13 -4.65 0.15
CA GLY A 14 -2.03 -3.52 0.38
C GLY A 14 -2.94 -3.70 1.61
N LEU A 15 -3.41 -4.93 1.85
CA LEU A 15 -4.20 -5.27 3.04
C LEU A 15 -3.35 -5.24 4.31
N ASP A 16 -2.13 -5.78 4.26
CA ASP A 16 -1.18 -5.76 5.36
C ASP A 16 -0.82 -4.32 5.74
N PHE A 17 -0.59 -3.45 4.74
CA PHE A 17 -0.39 -2.02 4.98
C PHE A 17 -1.56 -1.39 5.73
N VAL A 18 -2.80 -1.66 5.32
CA VAL A 18 -3.99 -1.14 6.02
C VAL A 18 -4.07 -1.65 7.46
N ASN A 19 -3.71 -2.92 7.68
CA ASN A 19 -3.75 -3.57 8.98
C ASN A 19 -2.53 -3.23 9.87
N THR A 20 -1.56 -2.44 9.40
CA THR A 20 -0.51 -1.89 10.27
C THR A 20 -1.06 -0.97 11.36
N LEU A 21 -2.28 -0.45 11.21
CA LEU A 21 -3.02 0.14 12.30
C LEU A 21 -3.91 -0.92 12.96
N ASP A 22 -3.39 -1.53 14.03
CA ASP A 22 -4.20 -2.36 14.91
C ASP A 22 -5.11 -1.45 15.75
N LEU A 23 -6.37 -1.84 15.94
CA LEU A 23 -7.36 -1.05 16.67
C LEU A 23 -7.62 -1.53 18.09
N TRP A 24 -7.09 -2.69 18.49
CA TRP A 24 -7.44 -3.34 19.75
C TRP A 24 -6.20 -3.71 20.59
N PRO A 25 -6.28 -3.69 21.93
CA PRO A 25 -7.32 -3.09 22.78
C PRO A 25 -7.31 -1.56 22.78
N VAL A 26 -6.19 -0.97 22.37
CA VAL A 26 -6.00 0.45 22.12
C VAL A 26 -5.36 0.56 20.74
N PRO A 27 -5.73 1.53 19.90
CA PRO A 27 -5.10 1.68 18.60
C PRO A 27 -3.57 1.74 18.70
N HIS A 28 -2.91 0.80 18.03
CA HIS A 28 -1.46 0.72 17.93
C HIS A 28 -1.06 0.75 16.46
N ASP A 29 -0.28 1.77 16.11
CA ASP A 29 0.25 1.94 14.77
C ASP A 29 1.64 1.30 14.69
N HIS A 30 1.77 0.19 13.97
CA HIS A 30 3.06 -0.44 13.71
C HIS A 30 3.99 0.43 12.85
N LEU A 31 3.46 1.46 12.19
CA LEU A 31 4.22 2.52 11.52
C LEU A 31 4.23 3.76 12.44
N ASP A 32 4.82 3.62 13.63
CA ASP A 32 4.82 4.67 14.65
C ASP A 32 5.81 5.82 14.38
N SER A 33 6.82 5.54 13.56
CA SER A 33 7.95 6.43 13.26
C SER A 33 8.33 6.39 11.78
N PRO A 34 9.03 7.44 11.27
CA PRO A 34 9.48 7.44 9.88
C PRO A 34 10.40 6.26 9.56
N THR A 35 11.28 5.87 10.50
CA THR A 35 12.19 4.73 10.31
C THR A 35 11.43 3.41 10.23
N ALA A 36 10.49 3.16 11.15
CA ALA A 36 9.64 1.97 11.11
C ALA A 36 8.84 1.88 9.81
N ALA A 37 8.34 3.01 9.30
CA ALA A 37 7.68 3.07 8.02
C ALA A 37 8.60 2.68 6.85
N LEU A 38 9.84 3.18 6.82
CA LEU A 38 10.80 2.81 5.77
C LEU A 38 11.24 1.34 5.88
N ASP A 39 11.41 0.82 7.09
CA ASP A 39 11.69 -0.60 7.34
C ASP A 39 10.58 -1.48 6.77
N TRP A 40 9.33 -1.17 7.09
CA TRP A 40 8.18 -1.91 6.58
C TRP A 40 8.12 -1.91 5.05
N LEU A 41 8.40 -0.77 4.40
CA LEU A 41 8.43 -0.68 2.93
C LEU A 41 9.54 -1.54 2.30
N VAL A 42 10.71 -1.64 2.94
CA VAL A 42 11.80 -2.52 2.49
C VAL A 42 11.42 -4.00 2.68
N GLU A 43 10.85 -4.35 3.82
CA GLU A 43 10.45 -5.74 4.13
C GLU A 43 9.37 -6.29 3.18
N HIS A 44 8.60 -5.41 2.55
CA HIS A 44 7.53 -5.76 1.61
C HIS A 44 7.92 -5.55 0.13
N ASP A 45 9.21 -5.39 -0.18
CA ASP A 45 9.73 -5.18 -1.54
C ASP A 45 9.12 -3.93 -2.24
N LEU A 46 8.74 -2.93 -1.46
CA LEU A 46 8.20 -1.66 -1.95
C LEU A 46 9.28 -0.58 -2.11
N MET A 47 10.43 -0.76 -1.45
CA MET A 47 11.55 0.16 -1.47
C MET A 47 12.89 -0.59 -1.41
N HIS A 48 13.90 -0.10 -2.14
CA HIS A 48 15.26 -0.61 -2.04
C HIS A 48 15.96 -0.16 -0.75
N ARG A 49 16.86 -1.00 -0.22
CA ARG A 49 17.60 -0.72 1.03
C ARG A 49 18.44 0.55 0.93
N GLU A 50 19.01 0.81 -0.24
CA GLU A 50 19.81 1.99 -0.53
C GLU A 50 18.97 3.27 -0.41
N ALA A 51 17.79 3.30 -1.02
CA ALA A 51 16.85 4.42 -0.91
C ALA A 51 16.43 4.68 0.55
N ARG A 52 16.18 3.62 1.33
CA ARG A 52 15.93 3.74 2.77
C ARG A 52 17.09 4.41 3.51
N LEU A 53 18.34 3.99 3.26
CA LEU A 53 19.51 4.56 3.95
C LEU A 53 19.64 6.07 3.68
N HIS A 54 19.42 6.49 2.43
CA HIS A 54 19.41 7.91 2.06
C HIS A 54 18.31 8.69 2.79
N LEU A 55 17.08 8.15 2.85
CA LEU A 55 15.95 8.79 3.52
C LEU A 55 16.16 8.89 5.04
N VAL A 56 16.74 7.88 5.69
CA VAL A 56 17.07 7.93 7.13
C VAL A 56 18.08 9.05 7.42
N ALA A 57 19.12 9.19 6.59
CA ALA A 57 20.09 10.29 6.73
C ALA A 57 19.40 11.66 6.53
N GLN A 58 18.52 11.76 5.53
CA GLN A 58 17.74 12.97 5.29
C GLN A 58 16.83 13.33 6.48
N TYR A 59 16.12 12.36 7.06
CA TYR A 59 15.23 12.61 8.20
C TYR A 59 15.99 12.94 9.47
N SER A 60 17.22 12.44 9.61
CA SER A 60 18.11 12.84 10.71
C SER A 60 18.53 14.30 10.59
N ALA A 61 18.80 14.77 9.36
CA ALA A 61 19.13 16.17 9.09
C ALA A 61 17.90 17.10 9.13
N SER A 62 16.72 16.58 8.76
CA SER A 62 15.45 17.32 8.74
C SER A 62 14.31 16.44 9.29
N PRO A 63 14.09 16.44 10.62
CA PRO A 63 13.04 15.64 11.26
C PRO A 63 11.62 15.97 10.78
N ALA A 64 11.40 17.22 10.34
CA ALA A 64 10.13 17.65 9.77
C ALA A 64 9.76 16.87 8.51
N SER A 65 10.75 16.57 7.64
CA SER A 65 10.53 15.80 6.43
C SER A 65 10.09 14.37 6.74
N GLY A 66 10.67 13.73 7.74
CA GLY A 66 10.24 12.39 8.18
C GLY A 66 8.81 12.40 8.74
N THR A 67 8.46 13.43 9.52
CA THR A 67 7.10 13.60 10.05
C THR A 67 6.07 13.79 8.94
N GLU A 68 6.41 14.58 7.91
CA GLU A 68 5.56 14.78 6.75
C GLU A 68 5.34 13.50 5.94
N THR A 69 6.40 12.74 5.69
CA THR A 69 6.33 11.41 5.04
C THR A 69 5.40 10.48 5.80
N LEU A 70 5.58 10.39 7.12
CA LEU A 70 4.75 9.52 7.96
C LEU A 70 3.28 9.94 7.93
N ALA A 71 3.01 11.24 8.00
CA ALA A 71 1.65 11.77 7.88
C ALA A 71 1.03 11.43 6.52
N ARG A 72 1.81 11.48 5.42
CA ARG A 72 1.35 11.11 4.08
C ARG A 72 1.00 9.63 3.98
N LEU A 73 1.85 8.73 4.47
CA LEU A 73 1.56 7.30 4.54
C LEU A 73 0.27 7.01 5.33
N ARG A 74 0.12 7.63 6.51
CA ARG A 74 -1.07 7.46 7.35
C ARG A 74 -2.36 7.92 6.67
N ARG A 75 -2.32 9.07 5.97
CA ARG A 75 -3.49 9.57 5.23
C ARG A 75 -3.93 8.61 4.12
N VAL A 76 -2.99 8.11 3.32
CA VAL A 76 -3.32 7.16 2.25
C VAL A 76 -3.81 5.83 2.85
N ARG A 77 -3.17 5.33 3.92
CA ARG A 77 -3.64 4.14 4.64
C ARG A 77 -5.08 4.28 5.10
N GLN A 78 -5.43 5.42 5.68
CA GLN A 78 -6.78 5.71 6.15
C GLN A 78 -7.79 5.72 4.98
N ALA A 79 -7.44 6.35 3.86
CA ALA A 79 -8.28 6.36 2.66
C ALA A 79 -8.47 4.96 2.06
N MET A 80 -7.37 4.17 1.94
CA MET A 80 -7.41 2.78 1.51
C MET A 80 -8.33 1.94 2.40
N ARG A 81 -8.26 2.14 3.72
CA ARG A 81 -9.17 1.48 4.65
C ARG A 81 -10.62 1.89 4.40
N GLY A 82 -10.90 3.18 4.24
CA GLY A 82 -12.25 3.70 4.00
C GLY A 82 -12.90 3.08 2.76
N VAL A 83 -12.18 3.01 1.63
CA VAL A 83 -12.70 2.37 0.41
C VAL A 83 -12.92 0.86 0.59
N LEU A 84 -12.04 0.16 1.31
CA LEU A 84 -12.19 -1.27 1.56
C LEU A 84 -13.37 -1.58 2.49
N GLU A 85 -13.57 -0.78 3.53
CA GLU A 85 -14.72 -0.91 4.43
C GLU A 85 -16.04 -0.64 3.70
N ALA A 86 -16.08 0.38 2.83
CA ALA A 86 -17.24 0.66 1.98
C ALA A 86 -17.52 -0.51 1.01
N ALA A 87 -16.48 -1.06 0.38
CA ALA A 87 -16.61 -2.21 -0.50
C ALA A 87 -17.15 -3.45 0.24
N ALA A 88 -16.60 -3.77 1.42
CA ALA A 88 -17.07 -4.88 2.25
C ALA A 88 -18.53 -4.69 2.72
N ALA A 89 -18.94 -3.44 2.97
CA ALA A 89 -20.31 -3.08 3.32
C ALA A 89 -21.26 -2.97 2.11
N ARG A 90 -20.75 -3.12 0.88
CA ARG A 90 -21.49 -2.88 -0.38
C ARG A 90 -22.10 -1.48 -0.45
N GLN A 91 -21.32 -0.48 -0.06
CA GLN A 91 -21.67 0.94 -0.06
C GLN A 91 -20.73 1.74 -0.96
N ALA A 92 -21.16 2.93 -1.36
CA ALA A 92 -20.29 3.87 -2.07
C ALA A 92 -19.20 4.41 -1.12
N PRO A 93 -17.92 4.44 -1.52
CA PRO A 93 -16.87 5.08 -0.74
C PRO A 93 -17.07 6.59 -0.63
N LYS A 94 -16.45 7.20 0.38
CA LYS A 94 -16.45 8.67 0.50
C LYS A 94 -15.60 9.28 -0.61
N ALA A 95 -16.07 10.41 -1.16
CA ALA A 95 -15.35 11.14 -2.21
C ALA A 95 -13.91 11.50 -1.78
N ALA A 96 -13.72 11.93 -0.53
CA ALA A 96 -12.40 12.27 0.00
C ALA A 96 -11.41 11.08 0.03
N ASP A 97 -11.90 9.86 0.29
CA ASP A 97 -11.04 8.67 0.28
C ASP A 97 -10.61 8.34 -1.16
N LEU A 98 -11.53 8.49 -2.13
CA LEU A 98 -11.21 8.34 -3.56
C LEU A 98 -10.24 9.43 -4.03
N ASP A 99 -10.42 10.68 -3.61
CA ASP A 99 -9.52 11.78 -3.98
C ASP A 99 -8.10 11.57 -3.46
N GLU A 100 -7.95 11.07 -2.23
CA GLU A 100 -6.65 10.77 -1.63
C GLU A 100 -5.94 9.61 -2.35
N ILE A 101 -6.67 8.55 -2.69
CA ILE A 101 -6.12 7.43 -3.49
C ILE A 101 -5.76 7.90 -4.90
N ASN A 102 -6.63 8.69 -5.54
CA ASN A 102 -6.35 9.25 -6.86
C ASN A 102 -5.12 10.15 -6.85
N ARG A 103 -4.91 10.92 -5.78
CA ARG A 103 -3.70 11.74 -5.58
C ARG A 103 -2.46 10.86 -5.46
N ALA A 104 -2.53 9.78 -4.67
CA ALA A 104 -1.46 8.79 -4.54
C ALA A 104 -1.11 8.10 -5.87
N LEU A 105 -2.09 7.88 -6.74
CA LEU A 105 -1.89 7.25 -8.05
C LEU A 105 -1.25 8.16 -9.11
N ARG A 106 -1.14 9.48 -8.88
CA ARG A 106 -0.59 10.46 -9.86
C ARG A 106 0.96 10.46 -9.96
N THR A 107 1.62 9.38 -9.57
CA THR A 107 3.09 9.29 -9.68
C THR A 107 3.55 9.00 -11.12
N HIS A 108 4.75 9.47 -11.47
CA HIS A 108 5.35 9.22 -12.77
C HIS A 108 6.19 7.94 -12.73
N TYR A 109 5.87 7.00 -13.62
CA TYR A 109 6.72 5.86 -13.94
C TYR A 109 7.61 6.20 -15.13
N ILE A 110 8.89 5.86 -15.02
CA ILE A 110 9.79 5.75 -16.17
C ILE A 110 9.89 4.27 -16.50
N TYR A 111 9.54 3.91 -17.72
CA TYR A 111 9.75 2.58 -18.27
C TYR A 111 11.13 2.50 -18.91
N GLU A 112 11.87 1.43 -18.61
CA GLU A 112 13.21 1.22 -19.13
C GLU A 112 13.35 -0.22 -19.61
N LEU A 113 14.01 -0.43 -20.75
CA LEU A 113 14.40 -1.76 -21.19
C LEU A 113 15.65 -2.18 -20.42
N VAL A 114 15.57 -3.30 -19.72
CA VAL A 114 16.67 -3.87 -18.94
C VAL A 114 17.07 -5.24 -19.51
N PRO A 115 18.35 -5.66 -19.37
CA PRO A 115 18.77 -6.99 -19.75
C PRO A 115 17.99 -8.09 -18.99
N ALA A 116 17.59 -9.14 -19.70
CA ALA A 116 16.96 -10.33 -19.14
C ALA A 116 17.66 -11.60 -19.64
N THR A 117 17.41 -12.74 -18.99
CA THR A 117 18.05 -14.03 -19.32
C THR A 117 17.82 -14.49 -20.77
N ASP A 118 16.72 -14.08 -21.40
CA ASP A 118 16.30 -14.45 -22.75
C ASP A 118 16.10 -13.22 -23.68
N GLY A 119 16.64 -12.06 -23.32
CA GLY A 119 16.57 -10.85 -24.15
C GLY A 119 16.47 -9.57 -23.34
N VAL A 120 15.38 -8.83 -23.53
CA VAL A 120 15.09 -7.58 -22.81
C VAL A 120 13.78 -7.72 -22.03
N SER A 121 13.79 -7.24 -20.79
CA SER A 121 12.57 -7.06 -20.00
C SER A 121 12.21 -5.57 -19.95
N LEU A 122 10.93 -5.27 -19.80
CA LEU A 122 10.45 -3.93 -19.52
C LEU A 122 10.37 -3.75 -18.01
N ASP A 123 11.28 -2.95 -17.45
CA ASP A 123 11.22 -2.55 -16.05
C ASP A 123 10.55 -1.18 -15.93
N HIS A 124 10.14 -0.82 -14.71
CA HIS A 124 9.74 0.54 -14.40
C HIS A 124 10.31 0.97 -13.06
N ARG A 125 10.74 2.23 -13.01
CA ARG A 125 11.08 2.89 -11.76
C ARG A 125 10.20 4.12 -11.56
N HIS A 126 9.90 4.40 -10.31
CA HIS A 126 9.30 5.68 -9.97
C HIS A 126 10.33 6.80 -10.10
N GLN A 127 9.93 7.89 -10.74
CA GLN A 127 10.69 9.14 -10.72
C GLN A 127 10.19 10.00 -9.55
N GLY A 128 11.12 10.47 -8.71
CA GLY A 128 10.81 11.33 -7.57
C GLY A 128 11.05 10.64 -6.23
N ASP A 129 10.22 10.97 -5.23
CA ASP A 129 10.32 10.41 -3.88
C ASP A 129 10.02 8.88 -3.90
N PRO A 130 10.96 8.02 -3.46
CA PRO A 130 10.74 6.58 -3.38
C PRO A 130 9.51 6.18 -2.55
N VAL A 131 9.15 6.98 -1.53
CA VAL A 131 7.96 6.71 -0.70
C VAL A 131 6.68 6.94 -1.50
N ASP A 132 6.64 7.97 -2.35
CA ASP A 132 5.46 8.23 -3.19
C ASP A 132 5.26 7.10 -4.20
N GLY A 133 6.35 6.52 -4.71
CA GLY A 133 6.28 5.33 -5.54
C GLY A 133 5.71 4.11 -4.81
N ALA A 134 6.17 3.85 -3.60
CA ALA A 134 5.61 2.79 -2.77
C ALA A 134 4.11 2.99 -2.46
N ILE A 135 3.72 4.22 -2.12
CA ILE A 135 2.33 4.64 -1.88
C ILE A 135 1.45 4.37 -3.11
N ALA A 136 1.94 4.71 -4.31
CA ALA A 136 1.21 4.49 -5.54
C ALA A 136 1.00 2.99 -5.81
N ARG A 137 2.05 2.16 -5.64
CA ARG A 137 1.96 0.71 -5.82
C ARG A 137 0.98 0.06 -4.84
N LEU A 138 1.01 0.48 -3.57
CA LEU A 138 0.03 0.06 -2.55
C LEU A 138 -1.40 0.45 -2.96
N SER A 139 -1.60 1.70 -3.38
CA SER A 139 -2.90 2.22 -3.81
C SER A 139 -3.43 1.48 -5.04
N GLU A 140 -2.56 1.18 -6.01
CA GLU A 140 -2.88 0.43 -7.21
C GLU A 140 -3.30 -1.01 -6.90
N SER A 141 -2.67 -1.64 -5.89
CA SER A 141 -3.05 -3.00 -5.47
C SER A 141 -4.49 -3.09 -4.99
N ILE A 142 -4.97 -2.06 -4.28
CA ILE A 142 -6.36 -1.96 -3.81
C ILE A 142 -7.29 -1.56 -4.96
N ALA A 143 -6.91 -0.55 -5.76
CA ALA A 143 -7.72 -0.10 -6.90
C ALA A 143 -8.00 -1.25 -7.89
N ARG A 144 -6.99 -2.06 -8.20
CA ARG A 144 -7.15 -3.25 -9.05
C ARG A 144 -8.14 -4.26 -8.47
N GLU A 145 -8.08 -4.52 -7.16
CA GLU A 145 -9.03 -5.44 -6.52
C GLU A 145 -10.47 -4.87 -6.56
N LEU A 146 -10.64 -3.56 -6.36
CA LEU A 146 -11.97 -2.94 -6.39
C LEU A 146 -12.60 -2.95 -7.79
N ILE A 147 -11.80 -2.90 -8.86
CA ILE A 147 -12.27 -2.84 -10.25
C ILE A 147 -12.38 -4.22 -10.90
N GLN A 148 -11.41 -5.10 -10.64
CA GLN A 148 -11.25 -6.38 -11.34
C GLN A 148 -11.48 -7.59 -10.43
N GLY A 149 -11.49 -7.40 -9.12
CA GLY A 149 -11.61 -8.45 -8.12
C GLY A 149 -13.03 -8.79 -7.73
N ASP A 150 -13.16 -9.74 -6.81
CA ASP A 150 -14.44 -10.13 -6.20
C ASP A 150 -14.58 -9.40 -4.87
N THR A 151 -15.12 -8.18 -4.93
CA THR A 151 -15.32 -7.31 -3.76
C THR A 151 -16.26 -7.94 -2.73
N GLY A 152 -17.10 -8.92 -3.12
CA GLY A 152 -17.93 -9.70 -2.20
C GLY A 152 -17.13 -10.59 -1.25
N ARG A 153 -15.85 -10.82 -1.55
CA ARG A 153 -14.90 -11.53 -0.68
C ARG A 153 -14.06 -10.59 0.20
N LEU A 154 -14.15 -9.27 0.04
CA LEU A 154 -13.54 -8.33 0.97
C LEU A 154 -14.38 -8.30 2.25
N ARG A 155 -13.73 -8.54 3.40
CA ARG A 155 -14.38 -8.59 4.70
C ARG A 155 -13.56 -7.88 5.76
N ILE A 156 -14.26 -7.48 6.82
CA ILE A 156 -13.67 -7.00 8.07
C ILE A 156 -13.85 -8.10 9.09
N CYS A 157 -12.81 -8.41 9.86
CA CYS A 157 -12.88 -9.44 10.88
C CYS A 157 -14.02 -9.16 11.87
N GLU A 158 -14.93 -10.13 12.05
CA GLU A 158 -16.08 -10.05 12.96
C GLU A 158 -15.64 -10.11 14.43
N ASN A 159 -14.43 -10.60 14.73
CA ASN A 159 -13.89 -10.50 16.07
C ASN A 159 -13.68 -9.01 16.42
N PRO A 160 -14.39 -8.48 17.44
CA PRO A 160 -14.24 -7.09 17.88
C PRO A 160 -12.79 -6.73 18.26
N GLN A 161 -11.99 -7.74 18.59
CA GLN A 161 -10.60 -7.61 18.99
C GLN A 161 -9.59 -7.65 17.83
N CYS A 162 -10.03 -7.83 16.59
CA CYS A 162 -9.13 -7.89 15.44
C CYS A 162 -9.47 -6.82 14.42
N ARG A 163 -10.72 -6.79 13.90
CA ARG A 163 -11.19 -5.79 12.94
C ARG A 163 -10.31 -5.63 11.68
N TRP A 164 -9.40 -6.57 11.40
CA TRP A 164 -8.55 -6.51 10.21
C TRP A 164 -9.37 -6.64 8.94
N VAL A 165 -8.94 -5.95 7.90
CA VAL A 165 -9.49 -6.10 6.55
C VAL A 165 -8.78 -7.26 5.86
N PHE A 166 -9.53 -8.17 5.26
CA PHE A 166 -8.97 -9.32 4.53
C PHE A 166 -9.83 -9.71 3.33
N LYS A 167 -9.23 -10.47 2.39
CA LYS A 167 -9.95 -11.14 1.31
C LYS A 167 -10.19 -12.61 1.67
N ASP A 168 -11.45 -13.05 1.63
CA ASP A 168 -11.83 -14.44 1.90
C ASP A 168 -11.51 -15.34 0.70
N THR A 169 -10.37 -16.02 0.77
CA THR A 169 -9.91 -17.00 -0.21
C THR A 169 -10.39 -18.42 0.08
N SER A 170 -11.19 -18.63 1.14
CA SER A 170 -11.72 -19.95 1.47
C SER A 170 -12.68 -20.45 0.38
N ARG A 171 -12.74 -21.77 0.21
CA ARG A 171 -13.64 -22.41 -0.76
C ARG A 171 -15.11 -22.10 -0.48
N THR A 172 -15.49 -22.00 0.80
CA THR A 172 -16.88 -21.77 1.21
C THR A 172 -17.26 -20.30 1.30
N GLY A 173 -16.29 -19.37 1.31
CA GLY A 173 -16.55 -17.93 1.42
C GLY A 173 -17.16 -17.51 2.77
N LYS A 174 -16.92 -18.31 3.82
CA LYS A 174 -17.53 -18.14 5.16
C LYS A 174 -16.54 -17.65 6.22
N ARG A 175 -15.31 -17.29 5.85
CA ARG A 175 -14.38 -16.70 6.82
C ARG A 175 -14.94 -15.33 7.22
N LYS A 176 -14.91 -15.07 8.51
CA LYS A 176 -15.48 -13.91 9.17
C LYS A 176 -14.42 -13.27 10.03
#